data_AF-A0AAV4GEU8-F1
#
_entry.id   AF-A0AAV4GEU8-F1
#
_cell.length_a   1.000
_cell.length_b   1.000
_cell.length_c   1.000
_cell.angle_alpha   90.00
_cell.angle_beta   90.00
_cell.angle_gamma   90.00
#
_symmetry.space_group_name_H-M   'P 1'
#
loop_
_entity.id
_entity.type
_entity.pdbx_description
1 polymer ?
#
loop_
_entity_poly.entity_id
_entity_poly.type
_entity_poly.pdbx_seq_one_letter_code
_entity_poly.pdbx_strand_id
1 'polypeptide(L)'
;MLRLSEVDRHRAFGLLQAGLPFSEVFLRMNVNRTTIFRLRQRLHETNTVSDRPRSERPTCTTQRQDRNLVRNHMNNRFLQLQLHRARQEEEIINV
;
A
#
# COMPACT_ATOMS: atom_id res chain seq x y z
N MET A 1 -4.45 17.46 -1.70
CA MET A 1 -3.50 17.69 -2.82
C MET A 1 -3.45 16.44 -3.67
N LEU A 2 -3.56 16.57 -5.01
CA LEU A 2 -3.34 15.46 -5.92
C LEU A 2 -1.85 15.07 -5.95
N ARG A 3 -1.59 13.76 -6.09
CA ARG A 3 -0.25 13.18 -6.21
C ARG A 3 0.24 13.38 -7.65
N LEU A 4 1.49 13.81 -7.85
CA LEU A 4 2.08 13.82 -9.19
C LEU A 4 2.09 12.41 -9.75
N SER A 5 1.82 12.29 -11.05
CA SER A 5 2.03 11.04 -11.76
C SER A 5 3.50 10.62 -11.68
N GLU A 6 3.79 9.35 -11.91
CA GLU A 6 5.17 8.88 -11.98
C GLU A 6 5.99 9.57 -13.07
N VAL A 7 5.37 9.78 -14.24
CA VAL A 7 5.98 10.48 -15.37
C VAL A 7 6.31 11.92 -14.98
N ASP A 8 5.38 12.63 -14.33
CA ASP A 8 5.61 14.01 -13.90
C ASP A 8 6.70 14.12 -12.84
N ARG A 9 6.82 13.14 -11.93
CA ARG A 9 7.93 13.13 -10.96
C ARG A 9 9.29 12.96 -11.63
N HIS A 10 9.40 12.08 -12.61
CA HIS A 10 10.63 11.92 -13.39
C HIS A 10 10.95 13.16 -14.20
N ARG A 11 9.93 13.80 -14.80
CA ARG A 11 10.09 15.07 -15.51
C ARG A 11 10.58 16.18 -14.59
N ALA A 12 9.98 16.34 -13.41
CA ALA A 12 10.40 17.29 -12.39
C ALA A 12 11.84 17.04 -11.94
N PHE A 13 12.20 15.76 -11.74
CA PHE A 13 13.55 15.35 -11.39
C PHE A 13 14.56 15.74 -12.47
N GLY A 14 14.26 15.45 -13.75
CA GLY A 14 15.12 15.84 -14.87
C GLY A 14 15.33 17.35 -14.95
N LEU A 15 14.29 18.16 -14.72
CA LEU A 15 14.42 19.62 -14.69
C LEU A 15 15.31 20.10 -13.52
N LEU A 16 15.14 19.52 -12.34
CA LEU A 16 15.98 19.84 -11.17
C LEU A 16 17.44 19.42 -11.40
N GLN A 17 17.67 18.27 -12.03
CA GLN A 17 19.02 17.76 -12.33
C GLN A 17 19.71 18.56 -13.45
N ALA A 18 18.94 19.10 -14.39
CA ALA A 18 19.43 20.06 -15.39
C ALA A 18 19.79 21.43 -14.79
N GLY A 19 19.63 21.63 -13.48
CA GLY A 19 20.01 22.85 -12.78
C GLY A 19 18.98 23.98 -12.85
N LEU A 20 17.75 23.70 -13.33
CA LEU A 20 16.72 24.73 -13.35
C LEU A 20 16.39 25.17 -11.92
N PRO A 21 16.15 26.48 -11.73
CA PRO A 21 15.78 27.00 -10.42
C PRO A 21 14.43 26.42 -10.01
N PHE A 22 14.32 26.08 -8.73
CA PHE A 22 13.13 25.50 -8.12
C PHE A 22 11.85 26.31 -8.42
N SER A 23 11.96 27.65 -8.47
CA SER A 23 10.87 28.56 -8.80
C SER A 23 10.31 28.34 -10.20
N GLU A 24 11.18 28.08 -11.17
CA GLU A 24 10.80 27.86 -12.55
C GLU A 24 10.20 26.47 -12.76
N VAL A 25 10.69 25.45 -12.05
CA VAL A 25 10.19 24.08 -12.18
C VAL A 25 8.71 23.97 -11.84
N PHE A 26 8.25 24.56 -10.72
CA PHE A 26 6.84 24.45 -10.34
C PHE A 26 5.92 25.27 -11.27
N LEU A 27 6.40 26.41 -11.77
CA LEU A 27 5.70 27.24 -12.76
C LEU A 27 5.56 26.48 -14.10
N ARG A 28 6.65 25.93 -14.61
CA ARG A 28 6.69 25.21 -15.89
C ARG A 28 5.85 23.94 -15.89
N MET A 29 5.71 23.31 -14.73
CA MET A 29 4.89 22.12 -14.55
C MET A 29 3.44 22.42 -14.12
N ASN A 30 3.11 23.70 -13.87
CA ASN A 30 1.80 24.12 -13.34
C ASN A 30 1.37 23.31 -12.10
N VAL A 31 2.31 23.10 -11.18
CA VAL A 31 2.08 22.40 -9.91
C VAL A 31 2.37 23.31 -8.73
N ASN A 32 1.79 22.99 -7.58
CA ASN A 32 2.03 23.77 -6.39
C ASN A 32 3.51 23.66 -5.96
N ARG A 33 4.09 24.80 -5.55
CA ARG A 33 5.45 24.92 -5.00
C ARG A 33 5.76 23.84 -3.95
N THR A 34 4.85 23.60 -3.02
CA THR A 34 5.04 22.61 -1.95
C THR A 34 5.20 21.18 -2.46
N THR A 35 4.65 20.87 -3.64
CA THR A 35 4.75 19.53 -4.23
C THR A 35 6.13 19.27 -4.80
N ILE A 36 6.71 20.22 -5.52
CA ILE A 36 8.12 20.13 -5.98
C ILE A 36 9.07 20.17 -4.76
N PHE A 37 8.75 20.94 -3.72
CA PHE A 37 9.58 21.00 -2.50
C PHE A 37 9.70 19.62 -1.84
N ARG A 38 8.56 18.97 -1.59
CA ARG A 38 8.51 17.62 -1.01
C ARG A 38 9.18 16.58 -1.90
N LEU A 39 9.06 16.70 -3.22
CA LEU A 39 9.77 15.83 -4.16
C LEU A 39 11.29 16.00 -4.03
N ARG A 40 11.80 17.24 -4.06
CA ARG A 40 13.24 17.53 -3.90
C ARG A 40 13.78 17.04 -2.57
N GLN A 41 13.05 17.27 -1.49
CA GLN A 41 13.43 16.79 -0.15
C GLN A 41 13.53 15.26 -0.13
N ARG A 42 12.53 14.56 -0.66
CA ARG A 42 12.55 13.09 -0.74
C ARG A 42 13.69 12.55 -1.61
N LEU A 43 13.97 13.21 -2.73
CA LEU A 43 15.09 12.88 -3.61
C LEU A 43 16.41 12.99 -2.85
N HIS A 44 16.59 14.04 -2.06
CA HIS A 44 17.79 14.21 -1.24
C HIS A 44 17.89 13.14 -0.13
N GLU A 45 16.78 12.74 0.48
CA GLU A 45 16.75 11.75 1.56
C GLU A 45 16.97 10.31 1.07
N THR A 46 16.40 9.94 -0.08
CA THR A 46 16.33 8.54 -0.53
C THR A 46 17.04 8.28 -1.85
N ASN A 47 17.42 9.32 -2.60
CA ASN A 47 17.88 9.22 -3.99
C ASN A 47 16.90 8.48 -4.92
N THR A 48 15.60 8.47 -4.57
CA THR A 48 14.57 7.83 -5.39
C THR A 48 13.48 8.82 -5.80
N VAL A 49 13.06 8.73 -7.07
CA VAL A 49 11.88 9.45 -7.59
C VAL A 49 10.59 8.77 -7.15
N SER A 50 10.67 7.45 -6.87
CA SER A 50 9.58 6.59 -6.44
C SER A 50 8.92 7.04 -5.14
N ASP A 51 7.69 6.58 -4.97
CA ASP A 51 6.97 6.87 -3.73
C ASP A 51 7.45 5.93 -2.65
N ARG A 52 7.50 6.43 -1.41
CA ARG A 52 7.76 5.56 -0.28
C ARG A 52 6.65 4.50 -0.22
N PRO A 53 6.99 3.22 -0.02
CA PRO A 53 5.96 2.21 0.23
C PRO A 53 5.07 2.70 1.37
N ARG A 54 3.76 2.64 1.16
CA ARG A 54 2.82 3.00 2.22
C ARG A 54 2.92 1.94 3.29
N SER A 55 3.02 2.37 4.55
CA SER A 55 2.74 1.47 5.66
C SER A 55 1.29 1.03 5.51
N GLU A 56 1.09 -0.27 5.33
CA GLU A 56 -0.24 -0.84 5.35
C GLU A 56 -0.82 -0.79 6.76
N ARG A 57 -2.12 -1.00 6.88
CA ARG A 57 -2.76 -1.11 8.18
C ARG A 57 -2.20 -2.36 8.88
N PRO A 58 -1.78 -2.28 10.16
CA PRO A 58 -1.39 -3.47 10.88
C PRO A 58 -2.54 -4.48 10.87
N THR A 59 -2.25 -5.69 10.42
CA THR A 59 -3.19 -6.81 10.40
C THR A 59 -3.31 -7.38 11.81
N CYS A 60 -4.50 -7.86 12.16
CA CYS A 60 -4.71 -8.58 13.43
C CYS A 60 -3.94 -9.91 13.44
N THR A 61 -3.76 -10.50 12.27
CA THR A 61 -3.02 -11.74 12.07
C THR A 61 -1.56 -11.48 11.71
N THR A 62 -0.69 -12.34 12.22
CA THR A 62 0.70 -12.44 11.81
C THR A 62 0.83 -13.33 10.57
N GLN A 63 1.91 -13.17 9.81
CA GLN A 63 2.20 -14.00 8.63
C GLN A 63 2.26 -15.52 8.94
N ARG A 64 2.57 -15.91 10.19
CA ARG A 64 2.51 -17.30 10.63
C ARG A 64 1.07 -17.78 10.79
N GLN A 65 0.20 -16.96 11.38
CA GLN A 65 -1.22 -17.26 11.54
C GLN A 65 -1.92 -17.37 10.18
N ASP A 66 -1.62 -16.48 9.24
CA ASP A 66 -2.19 -16.53 7.89
C ASP A 66 -1.81 -17.83 7.16
N ARG A 67 -0.53 -18.21 7.22
CA ARG A 67 -0.05 -19.48 6.64
C ARG A 67 -0.74 -20.70 7.27
N ASN A 68 -0.98 -20.67 8.58
CA ASN A 68 -1.69 -21.74 9.26
C ASN A 68 -3.18 -21.77 8.88
N LEU A 69 -3.81 -20.60 8.72
CA LEU A 69 -5.20 -20.50 8.29
C LEU A 69 -5.37 -21.08 6.88
N VAL A 70 -4.48 -20.76 5.94
CA VAL A 70 -4.46 -21.34 4.59
C VAL A 70 -4.23 -22.85 4.65
N ARG A 71 -3.24 -23.33 5.42
CA ARG A 71 -2.98 -24.78 5.55
C ARG A 71 -4.18 -25.53 6.12
N ASN A 72 -4.79 -25.01 7.19
CA ASN A 72 -5.97 -25.59 7.80
C ASN A 72 -7.14 -25.59 6.82
N HIS A 73 -7.38 -24.50 6.09
CA HIS A 73 -8.42 -24.45 5.07
C HIS A 73 -8.20 -25.48 3.95
N MET A 74 -6.96 -25.65 3.48
CA MET A 74 -6.66 -26.60 2.42
C MET A 74 -6.81 -28.06 2.88
N ASN A 75 -6.31 -28.39 4.07
CA ASN A 75 -6.39 -29.75 4.60
C ASN A 75 -7.81 -30.12 5.06
N ASN A 76 -8.54 -29.14 5.60
CA ASN A 76 -9.82 -29.32 6.26
C ASN A 76 -10.90 -28.48 5.57
N ARG A 77 -10.97 -28.56 4.23
CA ARG A 77 -11.81 -27.69 3.39
C ARG A 77 -13.29 -27.69 3.77
N PHE A 78 -13.80 -28.83 4.25
CA PHE A 78 -15.21 -28.98 4.65
C PHE A 78 -15.42 -28.99 6.16
N LEU A 79 -14.38 -28.81 6.97
CA LEU A 79 -14.48 -28.94 8.43
C LEU A 79 -15.42 -27.89 9.03
N GLN A 80 -15.46 -26.67 8.49
CA GLN A 80 -16.43 -25.66 8.92
C GLN A 80 -17.89 -26.06 8.61
N LEU A 81 -18.15 -26.68 7.46
CA LEU A 81 -19.48 -27.19 7.12
C LEU A 81 -19.85 -28.40 7.99
N GLN A 82 -18.90 -29.27 8.29
CA GLN A 82 -19.12 -30.43 9.16
C GLN A 82 -19.36 -30.00 10.62
N LEU A 83 -18.59 -29.04 11.14
CA LEU A 83 -18.82 -28.46 12.47
C LEU A 83 -20.15 -27.70 12.55
N HIS A 84 -20.52 -26.97 11.48
CA HIS A 84 -21.83 -26.30 11.42
C HIS A 84 -22.97 -27.32 11.39
N ARG A 85 -22.87 -28.40 10.60
CA ARG A 85 -23.85 -29.49 10.60
C ARG A 85 -23.94 -30.18 11.96
N ALA A 86 -22.81 -30.52 12.57
CA ALA A 86 -22.76 -31.13 13.89
C ALA A 86 -23.40 -30.24 14.97
N ARG A 87 -23.17 -28.91 14.93
CA ARG A 87 -23.86 -27.96 15.82
C ARG A 87 -25.37 -27.92 15.58
N GLN A 88 -25.82 -27.95 14.33
CA GLN A 88 -27.26 -27.98 14.02
C GLN A 88 -27.90 -29.29 14.46
N GLU A 89 -27.22 -30.42 14.32
CA GLU A 89 -27.68 -31.72 14.80
C GLU A 89 -27.76 -31.76 16.33
N GLU A 90 -26.79 -31.20 17.04
CA GLU A 90 -26.83 -31.04 18.51
C GLU A 90 -27.96 -30.10 18.97
N GLU A 91 -28.26 -29.04 18.23
CA GLU A 91 -29.40 -28.15 18.50
C GLU A 91 -30.75 -28.85 18.25
N ILE A 92 -30.86 -29.70 17.23
CA ILE A 92 -32.08 -30.47 16.93
C ILE A 92 -32.35 -31.57 17.97
N ILE A 93 -31.29 -32.19 18.52
CA ILE A 93 -31.41 -33.26 19.53
C ILE A 93 -31.82 -32.71 20.91
N ASN A 94 -31.51 -31.45 21.20
CA ASN A 94 -31.79 -30.79 22.49
C ASN A 94 -33.11 -29.98 22.49
N VAL A 95 -34.00 -30.19 21.51
CA VAL A 95 -35.38 -29.65 21.44
C VAL A 95 -36.37 -30.80 21.59
#